data_AF-A0AA86AKV2-F1
#
_entry.id   AF-A0AA86AKV2-F1
#
_cell.length_a   1.000
_cell.length_b   1.000
_cell.length_c   1.000
_cell.angle_alpha   90.00
_cell.angle_beta   90.00
_cell.angle_gamma   90.00
#
_symmetry.space_group_name_H-M   'P 1'
#
loop_
_entity.id
_entity.type
_entity.pdbx_description
1 polymer ?
#
loop_
_entity_poly.entity_id
_entity_poly.type
_entity_poly.pdbx_seq_one_letter_code
_entity_poly.pdbx_strand_id
1 'polypeptide(L)' 'MKKILFLVLCTLSFLFAKTDFSEMSTEELVALMGYVDKTKEERFYEELERRTQQMSEAQKALYEEDKRRRDHAQN' A
#
# COMPACT_ATOMS: atom_id res chain seq x y z
N MET A 1 -26.81 -27.02 11.31
CA MET A 1 -26.71 -26.12 10.14
C MET A 1 -26.38 -24.66 10.52
N LYS A 2 -27.17 -23.96 11.35
CA LYS A 2 -26.90 -22.54 11.75
C LYS A 2 -25.52 -22.28 12.39
N LYS A 3 -24.99 -23.23 13.17
CA LYS A 3 -23.67 -23.13 13.83
C LYS A 3 -22.50 -23.12 12.82
N ILE A 4 -22.65 -23.82 11.70
CA ILE A 4 -21.63 -23.90 10.63
C ILE A 4 -21.64 -22.59 9.83
N LEU A 5 -22.82 -22.04 9.56
CA LEU A 5 -22.96 -20.74 8.89
C LEU A 5 -22.26 -19.62 9.67
N PHE A 6 -22.40 -19.60 11.00
CA PHE A 6 -21.73 -18.63 11.85
C PHE A 6 -20.19 -18.76 11.79
N LEU A 7 -19.68 -19.99 11.79
CA LEU A 7 -18.25 -20.25 11.70
C LEU A 7 -17.67 -19.80 10.34
N VAL A 8 -18.40 -20.06 9.25
CA VAL A 8 -18.05 -19.60 7.89
C VAL A 8 -18.05 -18.06 7.83
N LEU A 9 -19.05 -17.41 8.43
CA LEU A 9 -19.14 -15.95 8.45
C LEU A 9 -17.96 -15.31 9.21
N CYS A 10 -17.56 -15.88 10.35
CA CYS A 10 -16.39 -15.42 11.09
C CYS A 10 -15.08 -15.58 10.31
N THR A 11 -14.92 -16.66 9.54
CA THR A 11 -13.73 -16.85 8.70
C THR A 11 -13.64 -15.88 7.52
N LEU A 12 -14.79 -15.44 6.99
CA LEU A 12 -14.84 -14.46 5.90
C LEU A 12 -14.34 -13.07 6.35
N SER A 13 -14.50 -12.70 7.62
CA SER A 13 -14.02 -11.41 8.15
C SER A 13 -12.49 -11.29 8.11
N PHE A 14 -11.76 -12.40 8.27
CA PHE A 14 -10.29 -12.41 8.17
C PHE A 14 -9.77 -12.23 6.75
N LEU A 15 -10.60 -12.47 5.72
CA LEU A 15 -10.21 -12.25 4.32
C LEU A 15 -10.05 -10.76 3.98
N PHE A 16 -10.60 -9.86 4.79
CA PHE A 16 -10.55 -8.40 4.59
C PHE A 16 -9.43 -7.71 5.38
N ALA A 17 -8.54 -8.44 6.06
CA ALA A 17 -7.40 -7.85 6.79
C ALA A 17 -6.26 -7.38 5.87
N LYS A 18 -6.60 -6.87 4.68
CA LYS A 18 -5.66 -6.34 3.70
C LYS A 18 -5.49 -4.85 3.97
N THR A 19 -4.25 -4.38 4.18
CA THR A 19 -3.98 -2.95 4.27
C THR A 19 -4.48 -2.27 3.01
N ASP A 20 -5.39 -1.31 3.18
CA ASP A 20 -5.94 -0.48 2.11
C ASP A 20 -5.21 0.87 2.13
N PHE A 21 -4.33 1.05 1.14
CA PHE A 21 -3.56 2.28 0.98
C PHE A 21 -4.40 3.42 0.37
N SER A 22 -5.56 3.10 -0.20
CA SER A 22 -6.43 4.12 -0.81
C SER A 22 -7.12 5.02 0.22
N GLU A 23 -7.25 4.56 1.46
CA GLU A 23 -7.82 5.35 2.56
C GLU A 23 -6.79 6.28 3.24
N MET A 24 -5.49 6.10 2.97
CA MET A 24 -4.42 6.94 3.54
C MET A 24 -4.29 8.27 2.80
N SER A 25 -3.74 9.29 3.47
CA SER A 25 -3.38 10.57 2.84
C SER A 25 -2.10 10.43 2.00
N THR A 26 -1.85 11.39 1.10
CA THR A 26 -0.61 11.40 0.30
C THR A 26 0.61 11.61 1.20
N GLU A 27 0.49 12.40 2.27
CA GLU A 27 1.55 12.62 3.26
C GLU A 27 1.89 11.33 4.02
N GLU A 28 0.87 10.58 4.44
CA GLU A 28 1.04 9.29 5.11
C GLU A 28 1.72 8.27 4.20
N LEU A 29 1.26 8.17 2.95
CA LEU A 29 1.88 7.29 1.96
C LEU A 29 3.35 7.66 1.73
N VAL A 30 3.65 8.94 1.55
CA VAL A 30 5.04 9.40 1.36
C VAL A 30 5.91 9.09 2.58
N ALA A 31 5.39 9.27 3.79
CA ALA A 31 6.12 9.00 5.03
C ALA A 31 6.43 7.50 5.24
N LEU A 32 5.64 6.61 4.63
CA LEU A 32 5.84 5.16 4.72
C LEU A 32 6.80 4.60 3.67
N MET A 33 7.26 5.40 2.70
CA MET A 33 8.20 4.94 1.67
C MET A 33 9.47 4.36 2.29
N GLY A 34 9.81 3.13 1.90
CA GLY A 34 10.94 2.38 2.45
C GLY A 34 10.70 1.64 3.76
N TYR A 35 9.52 1.78 4.39
CA TYR A 35 9.17 1.10 5.65
C TYR A 35 8.01 0.09 5.50
N VAL A 36 7.45 -0.05 4.30
CA VAL A 36 6.35 -0.98 4.03
C VAL A 36 6.85 -2.43 3.92
N ASP A 37 6.07 -3.37 4.46
CA ASP A 37 6.33 -4.81 4.31
C ASP A 37 6.50 -5.20 2.84
N LYS A 38 7.49 -6.04 2.51
CA LYS A 38 7.75 -6.52 1.14
C LYS A 38 6.53 -7.10 0.44
N THR A 39 5.65 -7.77 1.17
CA THR A 39 4.41 -8.37 0.64
C THR A 39 3.33 -7.36 0.29
N LYS A 40 3.50 -6.10 0.70
CA LYS A 40 2.58 -4.98 0.47
C LYS A 40 3.17 -3.89 -0.43
N GLU A 41 4.48 -3.92 -0.68
CA GLU A 41 5.19 -2.90 -1.47
C GLU A 41 4.54 -2.66 -2.83
N GLU A 42 4.22 -3.70 -3.61
CA GLU A 42 3.61 -3.55 -4.94
C GLU A 42 2.37 -2.65 -4.91
N ARG A 43 1.39 -3.01 -4.08
CA ARG A 43 0.12 -2.25 -3.93
C ARG A 43 0.32 -0.86 -3.35
N PHE A 44 1.32 -0.70 -2.48
CA PHE A 44 1.68 0.61 -1.93
C PHE A 44 2.23 1.55 -3.01
N TYR A 45 3.12 1.05 -3.87
CA TYR A 45 3.68 1.85 -4.96
C TYR A 45 2.71 2.08 -6.11
N GLU A 46 1.76 1.16 -6.36
CA GLU A 46 0.62 1.40 -7.25
C GLU A 46 -0.23 2.60 -6.79
N GLU A 47 -0.50 2.69 -5.48
CA GLU A 47 -1.25 3.80 -4.91
C GLU A 47 -0.48 5.13 -5.02
N LEU A 48 0.82 5.12 -4.73
CA LEU A 48 1.67 6.30 -4.91
C LEU A 48 1.70 6.78 -6.36
N GLU A 49 1.87 5.86 -7.32
CA GLU A 49 1.87 6.20 -8.76
C GLU A 49 0.54 6.81 -9.20
N ARG A 50 -0.60 6.29 -8.69
CA ARG A 50 -1.93 6.85 -8.96
C ARG A 50 -2.06 8.30 -8.46
N ARG A 51 -1.34 8.66 -7.39
CA ARG A 51 -1.39 10.00 -6.77
C ARG A 51 -0.28 10.93 -7.21
N THR A 52 0.62 10.53 -8.10
CA THR A 52 1.73 11.36 -8.58
C THR A 52 1.28 12.74 -9.07
N GLN A 53 0.07 12.84 -9.65
CA GLN A 53 -0.49 14.12 -10.10
C GLN A 53 -0.95 15.07 -8.97
N GLN A 54 -1.17 14.53 -7.78
CA GLN A 54 -1.64 15.26 -6.59
C GLN A 54 -0.50 15.60 -5.62
N MET A 55 0.69 15.06 -5.86
CA MET A 55 1.88 15.32 -5.04
C MET A 55 2.41 16.74 -5.27
N SER A 56 2.93 17.34 -4.21
CA SER A 56 3.84 18.48 -4.34
C SER A 56 5.15 18.06 -5.01
N GLU A 57 5.90 19.02 -5.55
CA GLU A 57 7.21 18.76 -6.15
C GLU A 57 8.19 18.07 -5.18
N ALA A 58 8.13 18.41 -3.89
CA ALA A 58 8.95 17.78 -2.87
C ALA A 58 8.58 16.30 -2.65
N GLN A 59 7.27 16.00 -2.55
CA GLN A 59 6.79 14.62 -2.41
C GLN A 59 7.12 13.79 -3.66
N LYS A 60 6.97 14.38 -4.84
CA LYS A 60 7.28 13.73 -6.11
C LYS A 60 8.78 13.44 -6.25
N ALA A 61 9.65 14.35 -5.85
CA ALA A 61 11.10 14.11 -5.83
C ALA A 61 11.48 12.94 -4.92
N LEU A 62 10.88 12.85 -3.72
CA LEU A 62 11.08 11.72 -2.80
C LEU A 62 10.61 10.40 -3.42
N TYR A 63 9.45 10.41 -4.09
CA TYR A 63 8.91 9.24 -4.77
C TYR A 63 9.82 8.75 -5.90
N GLU A 64 10.29 9.65 -6.76
CA GLU A 64 11.19 9.31 -7.88
C GLU A 64 12.55 8.80 -7.40
N GLU A 65 13.11 9.39 -6.34
CA GLU A 65 14.36 8.93 -5.73
C GLU A 65 14.22 7.48 -5.22
N ASP A 66 13.12 7.19 -4.52
CA ASP A 66 12.85 5.87 -3.97
C ASP A 66 12.53 4.84 -5.08
N LYS A 67 11.77 5.25 -6.10
CA LYS A 67 11.50 4.43 -7.30
C LYS A 67 12.79 4.00 -7.98
N ARG A 68 13.71 4.94 -8.23
CA ARG A 68 15.03 4.64 -8.80
C ARG A 68 15.82 3.68 -7.91
N ARG A 69 15.82 3.88 -6.58
CA ARG A 69 16.49 2.99 -5.63
C ARG A 69 15.95 1.56 -5.71
N ARG A 70 14.63 1.38 -5.83
CA ARG A 70 13.99 0.07 -5.97
C ARG A 70 14.34 -0.61 -7.28
N ASP A 71 14.28 0.11 -8.40
CA ASP A 71 14.60 -0.44 -9.72
C ASP A 71 16.05 -0.94 -9.78
N HIS A 72 16.99 -0.24 -9.13
CA HIS A 72 18.37 -0.71 -9.01
C HIS A 72 18.55 -1.92 -8.09
N ALA A 73 17.72 -2.06 -7.05
CA ALA A 73 17.80 -3.20 -6.13
C ALA A 73 17.21 -4.49 -6.71
N GLN A 74 16.42 -4.41 -7.77
CA GLN A 74 15.80 -5.54 -8.46
C GLN A 74 16.59 -6.03 -9.69
N ASN A 75 17.63 -5.29 -10.10
CA ASN A 75 18.58 -5.64 -11.16
C ASN A 75 19.84 -6.31 -10.60
#